data_AF-A0A4Y5S5L1-F1
#
_entry.id   AF-A0A4Y5S5L1-F1
#
_cell.length_a   1.000
_cell.length_b   1.000
_cell.length_c   1.000
_cell.angle_alpha   90.00
_cell.angle_beta   90.00
_cell.angle_gamma   90.00
#
_symmetry.space_group_name_H-M   'P 1'
#
loop_
_entity.id
_entity.type
_entity.pdbx_description
1 polymer ?
#
loop_
_entity_poly.entity_id
_entity_poly.type
_entity_poly.pdbx_seq_one_letter_code
_entity_poly.pdbx_strand_id
1 'polypeptide(L)'
;MNRKYSLGFSTLNNEVVISELPIEGALPEWLSGTLIRNGPAKFEAGNKKLRHWFDGFAMLHQFAFQDGKVSYANKFLESDAYRYVKAKGKMGYSEFATDPCR
;
A
#
# COMPACT_ATOMS: atom_id res chain seq x y z
N MET A 1 -0.17 -24.05 -7.98
CA MET A 1 -0.91 -23.30 -9.03
C MET A 1 -0.64 -21.82 -8.83
N ASN A 2 0.18 -21.20 -9.68
CA ASN A 2 0.47 -19.76 -9.61
C ASN A 2 -0.69 -19.01 -10.29
N ARG A 3 -1.65 -18.51 -9.50
CA ARG A 3 -2.81 -17.78 -10.02
C ARG A 3 -2.36 -16.37 -10.39
N LYS A 4 -2.69 -15.86 -11.59
CA LYS A 4 -2.22 -14.56 -12.10
C LYS A 4 -2.44 -13.38 -11.13
N TYR A 5 -3.47 -13.44 -10.30
CA TYR A 5 -3.82 -12.40 -9.33
C TYR A 5 -3.05 -12.48 -8.00
N SER A 6 -2.27 -13.52 -7.75
CA SER A 6 -1.58 -13.71 -6.46
C SER A 6 -0.65 -12.54 -6.12
N LEU A 7 -0.12 -11.87 -7.14
CA LEU A 7 0.70 -10.66 -7.00
C LEU A 7 -0.05 -9.54 -6.28
N GLY A 8 -1.36 -9.40 -6.49
CA GLY A 8 -2.19 -8.40 -5.82
C GLY A 8 -2.37 -8.62 -4.30
N PHE A 9 -1.95 -9.79 -3.79
CA PHE A 9 -1.96 -10.15 -2.37
C PHE A 9 -0.55 -10.41 -1.84
N SER A 10 0.45 -9.79 -2.46
CA SER A 10 1.85 -9.87 -2.05
C SER A 10 2.34 -8.52 -1.52
N THR A 11 3.30 -8.58 -0.61
CA THR A 11 3.81 -7.37 0.05
C THR A 11 4.60 -6.49 -0.90
N LEU A 12 4.27 -5.20 -0.90
CA LEU A 12 5.05 -4.14 -1.52
C LEU A 12 5.87 -3.41 -0.45
N ASN A 13 7.17 -3.66 -0.39
CA ASN A 13 8.05 -3.03 0.61
C ASN A 13 8.57 -1.65 0.20
N ASN A 14 8.61 -1.37 -1.10
CA ASN A 14 9.23 -0.15 -1.62
C ASN A 14 8.25 1.03 -1.54
N GLU A 15 8.69 2.10 -0.89
CA GLU A 15 8.10 3.43 -0.97
C GLU A 15 8.90 4.23 -1.99
N VAL A 16 8.21 4.85 -2.95
CA VAL A 16 8.86 5.64 -4.01
C VAL A 16 8.18 6.99 -4.17
N VAL A 17 8.93 7.93 -4.72
CA VAL A 17 8.43 9.20 -5.24
C VAL A 17 8.93 9.31 -6.67
N ILE A 18 7.99 9.41 -7.61
CA ILE A 18 8.24 9.48 -9.05
C ILE A 18 7.64 10.79 -9.54
N SER A 19 8.48 11.69 -10.04
CA SER A 19 8.06 13.03 -10.46
C SER A 19 7.16 13.02 -11.70
N GLU A 20 7.32 12.04 -12.59
CA GLU A 20 6.53 11.92 -13.82
C GLU A 20 6.47 10.43 -14.25
N LEU A 21 5.27 9.89 -14.43
CA LEU A 21 5.06 8.54 -14.97
C LEU A 21 4.95 8.56 -16.50
N PRO A 22 5.35 7.48 -17.19
CA PRO A 22 5.05 7.32 -18.61
C PRO A 22 3.54 7.25 -18.85
N ILE A 23 3.06 7.93 -19.89
CA ILE A 23 1.65 8.00 -20.28
C ILE A 23 1.51 7.40 -21.68
N GLU A 24 0.52 6.52 -21.85
CA GLU A 24 0.03 6.09 -23.16
C GLU A 24 -1.29 6.82 -23.46
N GLY A 25 -1.32 7.62 -24.53
CA GLY A 25 -2.45 8.49 -24.85
C GLY A 25 -2.27 9.93 -24.33
N ALA A 26 -3.38 10.61 -24.02
CA ALA A 26 -3.36 11.99 -23.52
C ALA A 26 -4.35 12.16 -22.35
N LEU A 27 -3.92 12.85 -21.30
CA LEU A 27 -4.79 13.21 -20.18
C LEU A 27 -5.71 14.39 -20.57
N PRO A 28 -6.97 14.44 -20.11
CA PRO A 28 -7.85 15.59 -20.34
C PRO A 28 -7.28 16.86 -19.72
N GLU A 29 -7.35 17.99 -20.45
CA GLU A 29 -6.80 19.27 -19.98
C GLU A 29 -7.42 19.77 -18.67
N TRP A 30 -8.68 19.41 -18.42
CA TRP A 30 -9.38 19.79 -17.19
C TRP A 30 -8.97 18.96 -15.97
N LEU A 31 -8.25 17.85 -16.15
CA LEU A 31 -7.87 16.96 -15.06
C LEU A 31 -6.66 17.53 -14.29
N SER A 32 -6.96 18.28 -13.23
CA SER A 32 -5.99 18.74 -12.24
C SER A 32 -6.48 18.38 -10.84
N GLY A 33 -5.55 17.91 -10.00
CA GLY A 33 -5.85 17.50 -8.64
C GLY A 33 -5.12 16.24 -8.22
N THR A 34 -5.62 15.56 -7.19
CA THR A 34 -4.92 14.41 -6.61
C THR A 34 -5.91 13.29 -6.29
N LEU A 35 -5.63 12.10 -6.83
CA LEU A 35 -6.29 10.86 -6.44
C LEU A 35 -5.47 10.18 -5.34
N ILE A 36 -6.11 9.95 -4.19
CA ILE A 36 -5.54 9.13 -3.12
C ILE A 36 -6.26 7.78 -3.08
N ARG A 37 -5.49 6.70 -3.11
CA ARG A 37 -5.97 5.34 -2.86
C ARG A 37 -5.38 4.80 -1.57
N ASN A 38 -6.18 4.05 -0.82
CA ASN A 38 -5.75 3.32 0.37
C ASN A 38 -6.01 1.83 0.17
N GLY A 39 -5.13 0.99 0.71
CA GLY A 39 -5.28 -0.46 0.68
C GLY A 39 -4.18 -1.20 1.45
N PRO A 40 -4.33 -2.52 1.62
CA PRO A 40 -3.33 -3.36 2.26
C PRO A 40 -2.11 -3.54 1.34
N ALA A 41 -0.91 -3.26 1.84
CA ALA A 41 0.33 -3.42 1.08
C ALA A 41 1.38 -4.31 1.76
N LYS A 42 1.14 -4.73 3.01
CA LYS A 42 2.02 -5.67 3.72
C LYS A 42 1.19 -6.75 4.41
N PHE A 43 1.44 -8.00 4.03
CA PHE A 43 0.64 -9.16 4.42
C PHE A 43 1.34 -10.04 5.47
N GLU A 44 2.40 -9.54 6.11
CA GLU A 44 3.11 -10.19 7.19
C GLU A 44 3.57 -9.21 8.27
N ALA A 45 3.54 -9.69 9.52
CA ALA A 45 4.04 -9.00 10.69
C ALA A 45 5.23 -9.77 11.27
N GLY A 46 6.45 -9.38 10.87
CA GLY A 46 7.65 -10.17 11.11
C GLY A 46 7.55 -11.53 10.40
N ASN A 47 7.67 -12.61 11.16
CA ASN A 47 7.58 -13.98 10.62
C ASN A 47 6.14 -14.51 10.50
N LYS A 48 5.14 -13.75 10.97
CA LYS A 48 3.73 -14.19 10.97
C LYS A 48 3.01 -13.63 9.76
N LYS A 49 2.42 -14.53 8.95
CA LYS A 49 1.52 -14.13 7.86
C LYS A 49 0.16 -13.71 8.41
N LEU A 50 -0.39 -12.67 7.82
CA LEU A 50 -1.74 -12.22 8.09
C LEU A 50 -2.75 -13.12 7.36
N ARG A 51 -3.89 -13.39 8.00
CA ARG A 51 -4.83 -14.43 7.60
C ARG A 51 -5.85 -13.98 6.58
N HIS A 52 -6.16 -12.68 6.54
CA HIS A 52 -7.18 -12.13 5.66
C HIS A 52 -6.66 -10.89 4.94
N TRP A 53 -7.18 -10.63 3.74
CA TRP A 53 -6.73 -9.50 2.92
C TRP A 53 -6.94 -8.12 3.59
N PHE A 54 -7.86 -8.02 4.56
CA PHE A 54 -8.17 -6.79 5.30
C PHE A 54 -7.24 -6.54 6.48
N ASP A 55 -6.40 -7.51 6.83
CA ASP A 55 -5.44 -7.37 7.93
C ASP A 55 -4.16 -6.65 7.48
N GLY A 56 -3.93 -6.55 6.17
CA GLY A 56 -2.68 -6.02 5.63
C GLY A 56 -2.46 -4.56 6.00
N PHE A 57 -1.23 -4.19 6.37
CA PHE A 57 -0.92 -2.83 6.79
C PHE A 57 -1.16 -1.83 5.65
N ALA A 58 -1.81 -0.71 6.01
CA ALA A 58 -2.27 0.28 5.06
C ALA A 58 -1.12 1.03 4.39
N MET A 59 -1.23 1.20 3.07
CA MET A 59 -0.39 2.08 2.28
C MET A 59 -1.27 3.03 1.49
N LEU A 60 -0.88 4.31 1.54
CA LEU A 60 -1.47 5.34 0.72
C LEU A 60 -0.71 5.41 -0.61
N HIS A 61 -1.46 5.53 -1.69
CA HIS A 61 -0.96 5.76 -3.04
C HIS A 61 -1.53 7.08 -3.54
N GLN A 62 -0.67 7.95 -4.04
CA GLN A 62 -1.00 9.25 -4.60
C GLN A 62 -0.74 9.25 -6.09
N PHE A 63 -1.71 9.77 -6.86
CA PHE A 63 -1.54 10.19 -8.25
C PHE A 63 -1.92 11.66 -8.34
N ALA A 64 -0.94 12.52 -8.59
CA ALA A 64 -1.14 13.97 -8.71
C ALA A 64 -1.05 14.39 -10.18
N PHE A 65 -2.09 15.06 -10.66
CA PHE A 65 -2.28 15.47 -12.05
C PHE A 65 -2.11 16.97 -12.17
N GLN A 66 -1.25 17.41 -13.08
CA GLN A 66 -1.04 18.82 -13.40
C GLN A 66 -0.47 18.95 -14.82
N ASP A 67 -1.00 19.86 -15.62
CA ASP A 67 -0.49 20.22 -16.96
C ASP A 67 -0.24 19.01 -17.89
N GLY A 68 -1.20 18.08 -17.93
CA GLY A 68 -1.12 16.87 -18.76
C GLY A 68 -0.11 15.82 -18.28
N LYS A 69 0.47 16.00 -17.08
CA LYS A 69 1.40 15.07 -16.43
C LYS A 69 0.77 14.41 -15.22
N VAL A 70 1.33 13.27 -14.82
CA VAL A 70 0.98 12.59 -13.57
C VAL A 70 2.24 12.18 -12.81
N SER A 71 2.32 12.55 -11.54
CA SER A 71 3.34 12.07 -10.59
C SER A 71 2.75 11.00 -9.67
N TYR A 72 3.61 10.16 -9.10
CA TYR A 72 3.22 9.09 -8.20
C TYR A 72 4.06 9.07 -6.93
N ALA A 73 3.40 8.81 -5.80
CA ALA A 73 4.07 8.49 -4.56
C ALA A 73 3.30 7.43 -3.78
N ASN A 74 4.00 6.62 -3.00
CA ASN A 74 3.37 5.74 -2.03
C ASN A 74 4.12 5.71 -0.70
N LYS A 75 3.35 5.55 0.38
CA LYS A 75 3.90 5.46 1.73
C LYS A 75 2.99 4.61 2.62
N PHE A 76 3.59 3.78 3.47
CA PHE A 76 2.86 3.14 4.55
C PHE A 76 2.27 4.20 5.49
N LEU A 77 1.04 3.95 5.93
CA LEU A 77 0.47 4.71 7.03
C LEU A 77 1.24 4.31 8.29
N GLU A 78 1.90 5.28 8.93
CA GLU A 78 2.63 5.09 10.19
C GLU A 78 1.66 4.99 11.38
N SER A 79 0.69 4.08 11.28
CA SER A 79 -0.27 3.76 12.33
C SER A 79 0.41 3.09 13.52
N ASP A 80 -0.24 3.07 14.67
CA ASP A 80 0.30 2.43 15.87
C ASP A 80 0.59 0.94 15.66
N ALA A 81 -0.29 0.24 14.93
CA ALA A 81 -0.11 -1.16 14.57
C ALA A 81 1.12 -1.37 13.68
N TYR A 82 1.25 -0.59 12.60
CA TYR A 82 2.39 -0.70 11.69
C TYR A 82 3.72 -0.33 12.37
N ARG A 83 3.75 0.79 13.11
CA ARG A 83 4.94 1.24 13.86
C ARG A 83 5.38 0.20 14.89
N TYR A 84 4.44 -0.44 15.58
CA TYR A 84 4.76 -1.49 16.53
C TYR A 84 5.43 -2.68 15.85
N VAL A 85 4.86 -3.17 14.74
CA VAL A 85 5.45 -4.29 13.98
C VAL A 85 6.82 -3.92 13.41
N LYS A 86 6.97 -2.71 12.85
CA LYS A 86 8.24 -2.19 12.34
C LYS A 86 9.32 -2.15 13.42
N ALA A 87 8.96 -1.77 14.65
CA ALA A 87 9.89 -1.66 15.77
C ALA A 87 10.16 -2.98 16.52
N LYS A 88 9.19 -3.89 16.58
CA LYS A 88 9.26 -5.10 17.42
C LYS A 88 9.34 -6.40 16.63
N GLY A 89 9.12 -6.37 15.32
CA GLY A 89 9.13 -7.55 14.46
C GLY A 89 8.02 -8.56 14.76
N LYS A 90 6.96 -8.15 15.47
CA LYS A 90 5.81 -9.00 15.82
C LYS A 90 4.55 -8.17 15.99
N MET A 91 3.37 -8.78 15.82
CA MET A 91 2.09 -8.11 16.06
C MET A 91 1.96 -7.67 17.52
N GLY A 92 1.43 -6.46 17.71
CA GLY A 92 1.03 -5.93 19.01
C GLY A 92 -0.47 -5.62 19.11
N TYR A 93 -1.20 -5.72 18.00
CA TYR A 93 -2.61 -5.37 17.87
C TYR A 93 -3.34 -6.50 17.14
N SER A 94 -4.62 -6.69 17.46
CA SER A 94 -5.50 -7.56 16.67
C SER A 94 -6.01 -6.81 15.45
N GLU A 95 -5.97 -7.48 14.30
CA GLU A 95 -6.58 -7.00 13.06
C GLU A 95 -7.95 -7.67 12.85
N PHE A 96 -8.55 -7.57 11.67
CA PHE A 96 -9.88 -8.13 11.39
C PHE A 96 -9.97 -9.65 11.62
N ALA A 97 -8.99 -10.43 11.15
CA ALA A 97 -8.99 -11.89 11.27
C ALA A 97 -7.63 -12.48 11.73
N THR A 98 -6.70 -11.62 12.15
CA THR A 98 -5.42 -12.05 12.71
C THR A 98 -5.23 -11.47 14.10
N ASP A 99 -5.14 -12.36 15.09
CA ASP A 99 -4.95 -12.00 16.50
C ASP A 99 -3.49 -12.29 16.93
N PRO A 100 -2.84 -11.43 17.72
CA PRO A 100 -1.44 -11.60 18.15
C PRO A 100 -1.21 -12.78 19.09
N CYS A 101 -2.21 -13.20 19.87
CA CYS A 101 -2.12 -14.27 20.86
C CYS A 101 -2.42 -15.67 20.29
N ARG A 102 -2.90 -15.74 19.05
CA ARG A 102 -3.13 -16.99 18.31
C ARG A 102 -2.05 -17.33 17.29
#